data_AF-A0A379T034-F1
#
_entry.id   AF-A0A379T034-F1
#
_cell.length_a   1.000
_cell.length_b   1.000
_cell.length_c   1.000
_cell.angle_alpha   90.00
_cell.angle_beta   90.00
_cell.angle_gamma   90.00
#
_symmetry.space_group_name_H-M   'P 1'
#
loop_
_entity.id
_entity.type
_entity.pdbx_description
1 polymer ?
#
loop_
_entity_poly.entity_id
_entity_poly.type
_entity_poly.pdbx_seq_one_letter_code
_entity_poly.pdbx_strand_id
1 'polypeptide(L)'
;MPLDVTPEAIAQQVMRYLEGHPLASGLIILVDMGSLKAIHRHFDRALSTPVTIINNVSTSMALYVGERILQGHFIEEIARDIARDVPVEYQLYWPKSNKPRAILTTCATGIGVATNLCSLLSASIPQALEIDVVACDYAMLANNKTQEPVFIRYDVLAIVGTLDPHIASVPWISLDSLISGEGNQYLMRLFGSLTTPDQVAEINNLLLKNFSLRRVIESVTILDTGKVINHVEQFLLRYEHLAGVTVSNERKVALYVHISCLIERLIRHAGITTWSGQQCPEHELNRLREAFSVIESNYSVKIPTAELGYIHNILTFETEFIEQDQQF
;
A
#
# COMPACT_ATOMS: atom_id res chain seq x y z
N MET A 1 30.02 3.40 -29.38
CA MET A 1 31.20 2.54 -29.15
C MET A 1 30.90 1.19 -29.78
N PRO A 2 31.64 0.76 -30.82
CA PRO A 2 31.57 -0.61 -31.31
C PRO A 2 31.80 -1.62 -30.16
N LEU A 3 31.18 -2.79 -30.21
CA LEU A 3 31.18 -3.75 -29.10
C LEU A 3 32.58 -4.33 -28.78
N ASP A 4 33.51 -4.24 -29.73
CA ASP A 4 34.89 -4.69 -29.65
C ASP A 4 35.84 -3.63 -29.05
N VAL A 5 35.35 -2.43 -28.73
CA VAL A 5 36.16 -1.34 -28.19
C VAL A 5 36.00 -1.24 -26.68
N THR A 6 37.12 -1.20 -25.96
CA THR A 6 37.10 -1.10 -24.48
C THR A 6 36.92 0.36 -24.01
N PRO A 7 36.39 0.58 -22.79
CA PRO A 7 36.30 1.90 -22.18
C PRO A 7 37.66 2.63 -22.10
N GLU A 8 38.75 1.90 -21.86
CA GLU A 8 40.11 2.43 -21.82
C GLU A 8 40.53 3.00 -23.18
N ALA A 9 40.20 2.30 -24.27
CA ALA A 9 40.52 2.76 -25.62
C ALA A 9 39.79 4.07 -25.95
N ILE A 10 38.53 4.22 -25.53
CA ILE A 10 37.77 5.48 -25.68
C ILE A 10 38.36 6.57 -24.78
N ALA A 11 38.73 6.25 -23.53
CA ALA A 11 39.36 7.20 -22.62
C ALA A 11 40.67 7.77 -23.20
N GLN A 12 41.51 6.93 -23.80
CA GLN A 12 42.72 7.36 -24.50
C GLN A 12 42.45 8.23 -25.73
N GLN A 13 41.33 8.01 -26.44
CA GLN A 13 40.93 8.89 -27.54
C GLN A 13 40.49 10.26 -27.03
N VAL A 14 39.70 10.30 -25.94
CA VAL A 14 39.28 11.56 -25.30
C VAL A 14 40.49 12.36 -24.79
N MET A 15 41.45 11.70 -24.13
CA MET A 15 42.67 12.36 -23.65
C MET A 15 43.51 12.93 -24.79
N ARG A 16 43.71 12.17 -25.88
CA ARG A 16 44.39 12.66 -27.09
C ARG A 16 43.67 13.86 -27.72
N TYR A 17 42.33 13.87 -27.70
CA TYR A 17 41.55 14.99 -28.20
C TYR A 17 41.77 16.25 -27.35
N LEU A 18 41.77 16.13 -26.02
CA LEU A 18 42.04 17.24 -25.11
C LEU A 18 43.44 17.83 -25.29
N GLU A 19 44.47 16.99 -25.50
CA GLU A 19 45.85 17.43 -25.76
C GLU A 19 45.99 18.25 -27.06
N GLY A 20 45.22 17.89 -28.09
CA GLY A 20 45.18 18.62 -29.36
C GLY A 20 44.42 19.96 -29.29
N HIS A 21 43.66 20.21 -28.22
CA HIS A 21 42.76 21.37 -28.10
C HIS A 21 42.89 22.07 -26.73
N PRO A 22 44.08 22.58 -26.36
CA PRO A 22 44.34 23.13 -25.02
C PRO A 22 43.60 24.44 -24.69
N LEU A 23 42.96 25.07 -25.68
CA LEU A 23 42.21 26.34 -25.52
C LEU A 23 40.69 26.12 -25.34
N ALA A 24 40.23 24.88 -25.20
CA ALA A 24 38.81 24.63 -24.93
C ALA A 24 38.45 25.09 -23.49
N SER A 25 37.43 25.94 -23.37
CA SER A 25 36.90 26.40 -22.07
C SER A 25 36.29 25.27 -21.22
N GLY A 26 36.08 24.09 -21.81
CA GLY A 26 35.48 22.92 -21.18
C GLY A 26 35.15 21.83 -22.20
N LEU A 27 34.96 20.59 -21.72
CA LEU A 27 34.48 19.46 -22.53
C LEU A 27 33.23 18.86 -21.87
N ILE A 28 32.14 18.70 -22.64
CA ILE A 28 30.96 17.95 -22.22
C ILE A 28 30.93 16.61 -22.96
N ILE A 29 30.91 15.51 -22.21
CA ILE A 29 30.82 14.14 -22.71
C ILE A 29 29.41 13.64 -22.42
N LEU A 30 28.64 13.40 -23.48
CA LEU A 30 27.31 12.81 -23.38
C LEU A 30 27.40 11.29 -23.59
N VAL A 31 26.88 10.53 -22.64
CA VAL A 31 26.95 9.07 -22.59
C VAL A 31 25.54 8.50 -22.49
N ASP A 32 25.27 7.43 -23.23
CA ASP A 32 24.00 6.70 -23.16
C ASP A 32 23.92 5.89 -21.86
N MET A 33 24.69 4.80 -21.77
CA MET A 33 24.67 3.89 -20.63
C MET A 33 26.03 3.20 -20.39
N GLY A 34 26.09 2.38 -19.34
CA GLY A 34 27.18 1.42 -19.12
C GLY A 34 28.44 2.01 -18.48
N SER A 35 29.58 1.34 -18.72
CA SER A 35 30.88 1.63 -18.10
C SER A 35 31.44 3.01 -18.44
N LEU A 36 31.04 3.59 -19.57
CA LEU A 36 31.46 4.93 -20.00
C LEU A 36 30.97 6.05 -19.06
N LYS A 37 29.96 5.79 -18.22
CA LYS A 37 29.57 6.70 -17.12
C LYS A 37 30.75 7.04 -16.20
N ALA A 38 31.67 6.10 -16.04
CA ALA A 38 32.87 6.25 -15.22
C ALA A 38 34.14 6.34 -16.06
N ILE A 39 34.06 6.80 -17.33
CA ILE A 39 35.21 6.89 -18.24
C ILE A 39 36.39 7.68 -17.63
N HIS A 40 36.10 8.66 -16.76
CA HIS A 40 37.12 9.44 -16.06
C HIS A 40 38.09 8.60 -15.23
N ARG A 41 37.69 7.39 -14.77
CA ARG A 41 38.56 6.47 -14.02
C ARG A 41 39.68 5.88 -14.87
N HIS A 42 39.52 5.91 -16.19
CA HIS A 42 40.48 5.39 -17.15
C HIS A 42 41.35 6.50 -17.75
N PHE A 43 41.21 7.76 -17.29
CA PHE A 43 42.14 8.83 -17.66
C PHE A 43 43.46 8.60 -16.94
N ASP A 44 44.53 8.45 -17.71
CA ASP A 44 45.88 8.12 -17.25
C ASP A 44 46.70 9.35 -16.84
N ARG A 45 46.14 10.56 -16.99
CA ARG A 45 46.78 11.86 -16.72
C ARG A 45 45.79 12.82 -16.08
N ALA A 46 46.32 13.85 -15.42
CA ALA A 46 45.51 14.93 -14.87
C ALA A 46 44.83 15.73 -15.98
N LEU A 47 43.56 16.07 -15.77
CA LEU A 47 42.80 16.93 -16.67
C LEU A 47 43.26 18.37 -16.54
N SER A 48 43.65 18.99 -17.67
CA SER A 48 43.98 20.43 -17.74
C SER A 48 42.76 21.32 -18.03
N THR A 49 41.65 20.69 -18.44
CA THR A 49 40.42 21.35 -18.88
C THR A 49 39.24 20.74 -18.10
N PRO A 50 38.26 21.54 -17.65
CA PRO A 50 37.05 21.01 -17.02
C PRO A 50 36.31 20.02 -17.92
N VAL A 51 35.95 18.85 -17.39
CA VAL A 51 35.17 17.83 -18.12
C VAL A 51 33.89 17.53 -17.37
N THR A 52 32.75 17.68 -18.03
CA THR A 52 31.44 17.27 -17.53
C THR A 52 31.01 15.98 -18.23
N ILE A 53 30.62 14.96 -17.47
CA ILE A 53 30.09 13.71 -18.03
C ILE A 53 28.60 13.64 -17.68
N ILE A 54 27.75 13.58 -18.70
CA ILE A 54 26.29 13.50 -18.56
C ILE A 54 25.83 12.15 -19.11
N ASN A 55 25.02 11.43 -18.32
CA ASN A 55 24.53 10.09 -18.69
C ASN A 55 23.08 10.14 -19.17
N ASN A 56 22.59 9.01 -19.71
CA ASN A 56 21.24 8.89 -20.23
C ASN A 56 20.98 9.88 -21.38
N VAL A 57 21.95 10.03 -22.28
CA VAL A 57 21.83 10.95 -23.41
C VAL A 57 20.67 10.53 -24.31
N SER A 58 19.80 11.49 -24.58
CA SER A 58 18.79 11.43 -25.63
C SER A 58 19.13 12.44 -26.73
N THR A 59 18.43 12.36 -27.87
CA THR A 59 18.56 13.38 -28.91
C THR A 59 18.18 14.77 -28.40
N SER A 60 17.13 14.89 -27.57
CA SER A 60 16.73 16.17 -26.96
C SER A 60 17.81 16.73 -26.03
N MET A 61 18.46 15.87 -25.24
CA MET A 61 19.61 16.23 -24.41
C MET A 61 20.76 16.80 -25.23
N ALA A 62 21.12 16.13 -26.33
CA ALA A 62 22.21 16.56 -27.20
C ALA A 62 21.91 17.89 -27.89
N LEU A 63 20.67 18.10 -28.34
CA LEU A 63 20.23 19.37 -28.92
C LEU A 63 20.27 20.51 -27.90
N TYR A 64 19.74 20.28 -26.69
CA TYR A 64 19.76 21.25 -25.60
C TYR A 64 21.19 21.68 -25.24
N VAL A 65 22.09 20.71 -25.04
CA VAL A 65 23.50 21.00 -24.73
C VAL A 65 24.18 21.77 -25.86
N GLY A 66 23.98 21.36 -27.11
CA GLY A 66 24.53 22.05 -28.28
C GLY A 66 24.05 23.50 -28.39
N GLU A 67 22.75 23.74 -28.19
CA GLU A 67 22.17 25.08 -28.22
C GLU A 67 22.75 25.99 -27.12
N ARG A 68 22.89 25.49 -25.89
CA ARG A 68 23.43 26.27 -24.77
C ARG A 68 24.90 26.60 -24.94
N ILE A 69 25.68 25.69 -25.54
CA ILE A 69 27.07 25.96 -25.94
C ILE A 69 27.12 27.09 -26.97
N LEU A 70 26.25 27.08 -28.00
CA LEU A 70 26.18 28.14 -29.01
C LEU A 70 25.76 29.50 -28.43
N GLN A 71 24.94 29.50 -27.38
CA GLN A 71 24.53 30.69 -26.64
C GLN A 71 25.62 31.20 -25.66
N GLY A 72 26.73 30.48 -25.51
CA GLY A 72 27.86 30.90 -24.66
C GLY A 72 27.69 30.62 -23.18
N HIS A 73 26.77 29.71 -22.79
CA HIS A 73 26.62 29.28 -21.40
C HIS A 73 27.86 28.53 -20.89
N PHE A 74 28.16 28.67 -19.60
CA PHE A 74 29.23 27.91 -18.97
C PHE A 74 28.83 26.45 -18.75
N ILE A 75 29.79 25.53 -18.83
CA ILE A 75 29.52 24.09 -18.78
C ILE A 75 28.87 23.67 -17.45
N GLU A 76 29.18 24.34 -16.34
CA GLU A 76 28.63 24.09 -15.01
C GLU A 76 27.15 24.48 -14.92
N GLU A 77 26.75 25.52 -15.66
CA GLU A 77 25.35 25.94 -15.77
C GLU A 77 24.56 24.93 -16.59
N ILE A 78 25.10 24.53 -17.75
CA ILE A 78 24.51 23.51 -18.61
C ILE A 78 24.33 22.21 -17.83
N ALA A 79 25.36 21.75 -17.11
CA ALA A 79 25.31 20.53 -16.31
C ALA A 79 24.27 20.58 -15.19
N ARG A 80 24.10 21.74 -14.56
CA ARG A 80 23.15 21.95 -13.45
C ARG A 80 21.70 21.99 -13.93
N ASP A 81 21.46 22.64 -15.05
CA ASP A 81 20.10 22.91 -15.54
C ASP A 81 19.49 21.73 -16.32
N ILE A 82 20.33 20.83 -16.84
CA ILE A 82 19.92 19.83 -17.81
C ILE A 82 18.78 18.90 -17.34
N ALA A 83 18.80 18.49 -16.07
CA ALA A 83 17.79 17.59 -15.51
C ALA A 83 16.42 18.27 -15.33
N ARG A 84 16.41 19.61 -15.18
CA ARG A 84 15.19 20.41 -15.09
C ARG A 84 14.63 20.72 -16.47
N ASP A 85 15.51 21.05 -17.41
CA ASP A 85 15.11 21.60 -18.71
C ASP A 85 14.84 20.50 -19.76
N VAL A 86 15.31 19.26 -19.52
CA VAL A 86 15.02 18.08 -20.37
C VAL A 86 14.32 16.99 -19.53
N PRO A 87 13.08 17.22 -19.08
CA PRO A 87 12.34 16.25 -18.28
C PRO A 87 11.97 15.00 -19.09
N VAL A 88 11.79 13.88 -18.40
CA VAL A 88 11.23 12.66 -18.99
C VAL A 88 9.73 12.87 -19.19
N GLU A 89 9.30 12.94 -20.45
CA GLU A 89 7.88 12.90 -20.78
C GLU A 89 7.38 11.45 -20.73
N TYR A 90 6.26 11.23 -20.05
CA TYR A 90 5.56 9.95 -20.07
C TYR A 90 4.05 10.18 -20.24
N GLN A 91 3.39 9.23 -20.90
CA GLN A 91 1.94 9.22 -21.04
C GLN A 91 1.45 7.82 -20.68
N LEU A 92 0.49 7.76 -19.75
CA LEU A 92 -0.13 6.51 -19.30
C LEU A 92 -1.60 6.52 -19.73
N TYR A 93 -1.99 5.52 -20.51
CA TYR A 93 -3.37 5.36 -20.99
C TYR A 93 -4.02 4.15 -20.34
N TRP A 94 -5.12 4.38 -19.63
CA TRP A 94 -5.94 3.33 -19.05
C TRP A 94 -7.15 3.01 -19.95
N PRO A 95 -7.56 1.73 -20.04
CA PRO A 95 -8.79 1.36 -20.74
C PRO A 95 -10.01 2.01 -20.06
N LYS A 96 -10.82 2.73 -20.85
CA LYS A 96 -12.04 3.40 -20.35
C LYS A 96 -13.23 2.44 -20.20
N SER A 97 -13.20 1.32 -20.92
CA SER A 97 -14.24 0.28 -20.92
C SER A 97 -13.63 -1.10 -20.74
N ASN A 98 -14.46 -2.07 -20.30
CA ASN A 98 -14.04 -3.46 -20.07
C ASN A 98 -12.96 -3.59 -18.99
N LYS A 99 -13.12 -2.84 -17.88
CA LYS A 99 -12.25 -3.00 -16.71
C LYS A 99 -12.57 -4.33 -16.02
N PRO A 100 -11.56 -5.05 -15.52
CA PRO A 100 -11.80 -6.20 -14.66
C PRO A 100 -12.61 -5.77 -13.44
N ARG A 101 -13.55 -6.63 -13.02
CA ARG A 101 -14.37 -6.39 -11.84
C ARG A 101 -13.56 -6.73 -10.59
N ALA A 102 -13.69 -5.94 -9.53
CA ALA A 102 -13.02 -6.22 -8.28
C ALA A 102 -13.87 -5.97 -7.03
N ILE A 103 -13.61 -6.74 -5.99
CA ILE A 103 -14.03 -6.45 -4.62
C ILE A 103 -12.78 -6.08 -3.82
N LEU A 104 -12.79 -4.92 -3.17
CA LEU A 104 -11.66 -4.48 -2.37
C LEU A 104 -11.80 -5.02 -0.94
N THR A 105 -10.68 -5.39 -0.33
CA THR A 105 -10.62 -5.74 1.08
C THR A 105 -9.72 -4.77 1.81
N THR A 106 -10.13 -4.33 3.01
CA THR A 106 -9.39 -3.35 3.80
C THR A 106 -9.33 -3.75 5.27
N CYS A 107 -8.27 -3.32 5.95
CA CYS A 107 -8.10 -3.51 7.39
C CYS A 107 -7.48 -2.26 8.01
N ALA A 108 -7.84 -1.97 9.27
CA ALA A 108 -7.35 -0.81 10.01
C ALA A 108 -5.81 -0.70 10.07
N THR A 109 -5.08 -1.82 10.18
CA THR A 109 -3.60 -1.86 10.23
C THR A 109 -2.91 -2.04 8.89
N GLY A 110 -3.63 -1.85 7.78
CA GLY A 110 -3.05 -1.90 6.43
C GLY A 110 -3.12 -3.27 5.73
N ILE A 111 -2.35 -3.40 4.65
CA ILE A 111 -2.54 -4.40 3.57
C ILE A 111 -2.40 -5.86 4.01
N GLY A 112 -1.51 -6.16 4.98
CA GLY A 112 -1.19 -7.55 5.33
C GLY A 112 -2.40 -8.37 5.83
N VAL A 113 -3.20 -7.78 6.72
CA VAL A 113 -4.43 -8.43 7.23
C VAL A 113 -5.53 -8.45 6.15
N ALA A 114 -5.60 -7.38 5.35
CA ALA A 114 -6.50 -7.32 4.21
C ALA A 114 -6.20 -8.45 3.20
N THR A 115 -4.96 -8.93 3.09
CA THR A 115 -4.60 -10.05 2.20
C THR A 115 -5.16 -11.40 2.68
N ASN A 116 -5.25 -11.61 3.98
CA ASN A 116 -5.85 -12.84 4.52
C ASN A 116 -7.38 -12.81 4.34
N LEU A 117 -8.00 -11.65 4.56
CA LEU A 117 -9.41 -11.44 4.26
C LEU A 117 -9.69 -11.62 2.75
N CYS A 118 -8.82 -11.07 1.90
CA CYS A 118 -8.83 -11.27 0.46
C CYS A 118 -8.81 -12.75 0.09
N SER A 119 -7.98 -13.55 0.75
CA SER A 119 -7.88 -14.99 0.49
C SER A 119 -9.16 -15.73 0.87
N LEU A 120 -9.76 -15.41 2.02
CA LEU A 120 -11.04 -16.01 2.45
C LEU A 120 -12.19 -15.64 1.50
N LEU A 121 -12.23 -14.38 1.07
CA LEU A 121 -13.26 -13.91 0.15
C LEU A 121 -13.07 -14.49 -1.25
N SER A 122 -11.83 -14.56 -1.76
CA SER A 122 -11.51 -15.21 -3.04
C SER A 122 -11.89 -16.69 -3.03
N ALA A 123 -11.64 -17.39 -1.93
CA ALA A 123 -12.04 -18.79 -1.78
C ALA A 123 -13.56 -19.00 -1.70
N SER A 124 -14.32 -17.91 -1.57
CA SER A 124 -15.78 -17.92 -1.52
C SER A 124 -16.44 -17.51 -2.83
N ILE A 125 -15.66 -17.03 -3.81
CA ILE A 125 -16.15 -16.56 -5.11
C ILE A 125 -15.63 -17.50 -6.21
N PRO A 126 -16.51 -18.12 -7.00
CA PRO A 126 -16.12 -18.96 -8.13
C PRO A 126 -15.27 -18.21 -9.16
N GLN A 127 -14.17 -18.82 -9.60
CA GLN A 127 -13.25 -18.24 -10.61
C GLN A 127 -13.94 -17.90 -11.94
N ALA A 128 -15.01 -18.61 -12.29
CA ALA A 128 -15.80 -18.38 -13.50
C ALA A 128 -16.43 -16.98 -13.58
N LEU A 129 -16.52 -16.25 -12.45
CA LEU A 129 -17.08 -14.90 -12.42
C LEU A 129 -16.07 -13.81 -12.80
N GLU A 130 -14.78 -14.14 -12.88
CA GLU A 130 -13.70 -13.20 -13.21
C GLU A 130 -13.73 -11.92 -12.35
N ILE A 131 -14.02 -12.11 -11.05
CA ILE A 131 -14.00 -11.03 -10.05
C ILE A 131 -12.72 -11.17 -9.25
N ASP A 132 -11.86 -10.15 -9.35
CA ASP A 132 -10.65 -10.06 -8.55
C ASP A 132 -11.00 -9.63 -7.12
N VAL A 133 -10.32 -10.20 -6.13
CA VAL A 133 -10.33 -9.65 -4.77
C VAL A 133 -9.00 -8.97 -4.54
N VAL A 134 -9.01 -7.70 -4.13
CA VAL A 134 -7.81 -6.88 -4.03
C VAL A 134 -7.67 -6.29 -2.63
N ALA A 135 -6.58 -6.62 -1.95
CA ALA A 135 -6.25 -6.02 -0.66
C ALA A 135 -5.74 -4.59 -0.85
N CYS A 136 -6.32 -3.64 -0.12
CA CYS A 136 -5.97 -2.23 -0.17
C CYS A 136 -5.67 -1.69 1.23
N ASP A 137 -4.84 -0.64 1.28
CA ASP A 137 -4.58 0.08 2.52
C ASP A 137 -5.77 0.98 2.87
N TYR A 138 -6.26 0.87 4.11
CA TYR A 138 -7.39 1.67 4.57
C TYR A 138 -7.08 3.17 4.54
N ALA A 139 -5.89 3.59 4.99
CA ALA A 139 -5.55 5.01 5.06
C ALA A 139 -5.44 5.63 3.67
N MET A 140 -4.92 4.89 2.69
CA MET A 140 -4.89 5.36 1.29
C MET A 140 -6.31 5.53 0.74
N LEU A 141 -7.18 4.54 0.93
CA LEU A 141 -8.57 4.63 0.48
C LEU A 141 -9.36 5.73 1.20
N ALA A 142 -9.17 5.89 2.51
CA ALA A 142 -9.84 6.91 3.30
C ALA A 142 -9.39 8.33 2.92
N ASN A 143 -8.12 8.54 2.59
CA ASN A 143 -7.57 9.85 2.25
C ASN A 143 -7.81 10.22 0.78
N ASN A 144 -7.49 9.33 -0.14
CA ASN A 144 -7.48 9.60 -1.57
C ASN A 144 -8.81 9.21 -2.24
N LYS A 145 -9.66 8.43 -1.56
CA LYS A 145 -11.00 8.03 -2.03
C LYS A 145 -10.92 7.46 -3.46
N THR A 146 -11.74 7.97 -4.37
CA THR A 146 -11.81 7.54 -5.77
C THR A 146 -10.58 7.91 -6.62
N GLN A 147 -9.62 8.66 -6.08
CA GLN A 147 -8.36 8.98 -6.76
C GLN A 147 -7.32 7.85 -6.66
N GLU A 148 -7.56 6.84 -5.83
CA GLU A 148 -6.69 5.67 -5.76
C GLU A 148 -6.61 4.94 -7.12
N PRO A 149 -5.42 4.50 -7.57
CA PRO A 149 -5.24 3.84 -8.86
C PRO A 149 -6.14 2.61 -9.08
N VAL A 150 -6.58 1.98 -7.99
CA VAL A 150 -7.48 0.83 -8.03
C VAL A 150 -8.82 1.15 -8.71
N PHE A 151 -9.38 2.34 -8.53
CA PHE A 151 -10.64 2.76 -9.17
C PHE A 151 -10.46 3.11 -10.65
N ILE A 152 -9.23 3.43 -11.06
CA ILE A 152 -8.89 3.61 -12.46
C ILE A 152 -8.75 2.24 -13.14
N ARG A 153 -8.08 1.29 -12.48
CA ARG A 153 -7.76 -0.03 -13.02
C ARG A 153 -8.94 -1.00 -13.03
N TYR A 154 -9.83 -0.93 -12.04
CA TYR A 154 -10.91 -1.88 -11.83
C TYR A 154 -12.29 -1.22 -11.90
N ASP A 155 -13.29 -2.02 -12.22
CA ASP A 155 -14.69 -1.73 -11.90
C ASP A 155 -14.97 -2.29 -10.49
N VAL A 156 -14.96 -1.40 -9.50
CA VAL A 156 -15.03 -1.80 -8.09
C VAL A 156 -16.49 -2.02 -7.69
N LEU A 157 -16.83 -3.28 -7.41
CA LEU A 157 -18.18 -3.71 -7.09
C LEU A 157 -18.54 -3.45 -5.62
N ALA A 158 -17.59 -3.64 -4.70
CA ALA A 158 -17.78 -3.43 -3.27
C ALA A 158 -16.45 -3.29 -2.52
N ILE A 159 -16.52 -2.76 -1.31
CA ILE A 159 -15.42 -2.73 -0.34
C ILE A 159 -15.83 -3.52 0.90
N VAL A 160 -14.99 -4.44 1.32
CA VAL A 160 -15.19 -5.24 2.53
C VAL A 160 -14.10 -4.89 3.54
N GLY A 161 -14.43 -4.65 4.80
CA GLY A 161 -13.38 -4.38 5.78
C GLY A 161 -13.84 -4.19 7.21
N THR A 162 -12.87 -3.93 8.08
CA THR A 162 -13.12 -3.67 9.51
C THR A 162 -13.55 -2.23 9.80
N LEU A 163 -13.24 -1.30 8.90
CA LEU A 163 -13.57 0.13 8.99
C LEU A 163 -14.08 0.61 7.63
N ASP A 164 -15.02 1.54 7.64
CA ASP A 164 -15.54 2.16 6.41
C ASP A 164 -14.57 3.25 5.92
N PRO A 165 -14.03 3.16 4.69
CA PRO A 165 -13.26 4.25 4.10
C PRO A 165 -14.14 5.41 3.64
N HIS A 166 -15.47 5.33 3.77
CA HIS A 166 -16.48 6.33 3.41
C HIS A 166 -16.35 6.81 1.96
N ILE A 167 -16.51 5.88 1.02
CA ILE A 167 -16.46 6.15 -0.43
C ILE A 167 -17.88 6.02 -0.99
N ALA A 168 -18.59 7.14 -1.14
CA ALA A 168 -20.01 7.17 -1.48
C ALA A 168 -20.40 6.44 -2.78
N SER A 169 -19.47 6.32 -3.74
CA SER A 169 -19.74 5.68 -5.04
C SER A 169 -19.67 4.15 -5.01
N VAL A 170 -19.20 3.55 -3.90
CA VAL A 170 -18.97 2.11 -3.80
C VAL A 170 -19.55 1.59 -2.49
N PRO A 171 -20.36 0.52 -2.52
CA PRO A 171 -20.94 -0.03 -1.31
C PRO A 171 -19.85 -0.60 -0.38
N TRP A 172 -20.02 -0.33 0.91
CA TRP A 172 -19.18 -0.89 1.96
C TRP A 172 -19.92 -1.98 2.73
N ILE A 173 -19.21 -3.06 3.04
CA ILE A 173 -19.71 -4.19 3.82
C ILE A 173 -18.75 -4.42 4.97
N SER A 174 -19.26 -4.31 6.18
CA SER A 174 -18.47 -4.57 7.37
C SER A 174 -18.13 -6.04 7.51
N LEU A 175 -16.96 -6.33 8.08
CA LEU A 175 -16.54 -7.70 8.35
C LEU A 175 -17.45 -8.41 9.36
N ASP A 176 -18.00 -7.68 10.34
CA ASP A 176 -18.95 -8.26 11.30
C ASP A 176 -20.25 -8.69 10.61
N SER A 177 -20.74 -7.93 9.64
CA SER A 177 -21.93 -8.25 8.88
C SER A 177 -21.75 -9.51 8.01
N LEU A 178 -20.53 -9.74 7.49
CA LEU A 178 -20.19 -10.99 6.83
C LEU A 178 -20.12 -12.18 7.79
N ILE A 179 -19.62 -11.97 9.01
CA ILE A 179 -19.53 -13.03 10.03
C ILE A 179 -20.91 -13.36 10.60
N SER A 180 -21.80 -12.38 10.77
CA SER A 180 -23.18 -12.58 11.25
C SER A 180 -24.09 -13.14 10.15
N GLY A 181 -23.68 -13.03 8.87
CA GLY A 181 -24.44 -13.46 7.70
C GLY A 181 -25.45 -12.42 7.20
N GLU A 182 -25.63 -11.30 7.89
CA GLU A 182 -26.50 -10.20 7.44
C GLU A 182 -25.98 -9.56 6.15
N GLY A 183 -24.66 -9.39 6.05
CA GLY A 183 -23.96 -8.76 4.93
C GLY A 183 -23.95 -9.60 3.66
N ASN A 184 -24.22 -10.91 3.79
CA ASN A 184 -24.34 -11.79 2.64
C ASN A 184 -25.51 -11.37 1.74
N GLN A 185 -26.58 -10.78 2.29
CA GLN A 185 -27.72 -10.34 1.47
C GLN A 185 -27.31 -9.31 0.41
N TYR A 186 -26.41 -8.39 0.76
CA TYR A 186 -25.90 -7.39 -0.18
C TYR A 186 -25.03 -8.04 -1.26
N LEU A 187 -24.10 -8.89 -0.85
CA LEU A 187 -23.28 -9.67 -1.78
C LEU A 187 -24.15 -10.54 -2.70
N MET A 188 -25.22 -11.15 -2.19
CA MET A 188 -26.12 -11.97 -2.99
C MET A 188 -26.89 -11.15 -4.02
N ARG A 189 -27.30 -9.91 -3.69
CA ARG A 189 -27.92 -9.00 -4.67
C ARG A 189 -26.92 -8.60 -5.76
N LEU A 190 -25.69 -8.28 -5.34
CA LEU A 190 -24.58 -7.94 -6.24
C LEU A 190 -24.30 -9.11 -7.20
N PHE A 191 -24.07 -10.33 -6.69
CA PHE A 191 -23.85 -11.51 -7.52
C PHE A 191 -25.07 -11.93 -8.35
N GLY A 192 -26.30 -11.71 -7.86
CA GLY A 192 -27.53 -12.02 -8.59
C GLY A 192 -27.70 -11.24 -9.90
N SER A 193 -27.08 -10.07 -10.00
CA SER A 193 -27.01 -9.31 -11.26
C SER A 193 -25.92 -9.82 -12.23
N LEU A 194 -24.98 -10.63 -11.73
CA LEU A 194 -23.80 -11.06 -12.45
C LEU A 194 -23.85 -12.54 -12.85
N THR A 195 -24.67 -13.36 -12.19
CA THR A 195 -24.71 -14.81 -12.39
C THR A 195 -26.06 -15.47 -12.10
N THR A 196 -26.13 -16.79 -12.28
CA THR A 196 -27.32 -17.62 -12.09
C THR A 196 -27.65 -17.83 -10.60
N PRO A 197 -28.92 -18.05 -10.26
CA PRO A 197 -29.34 -18.30 -8.87
C PRO A 197 -28.59 -19.46 -8.19
N ASP A 198 -28.27 -20.52 -8.94
CA ASP A 198 -27.53 -21.68 -8.43
C ASP A 198 -26.11 -21.29 -8.01
N GLN A 199 -25.42 -20.47 -8.80
CA GLN A 199 -24.08 -19.98 -8.45
C GLN A 199 -24.13 -19.00 -7.27
N VAL A 200 -25.15 -18.16 -7.18
CA VAL A 200 -25.36 -17.29 -6.01
C VAL A 200 -25.54 -18.13 -4.74
N ALA A 201 -26.31 -19.21 -4.80
CA ALA A 201 -26.48 -20.12 -3.66
C ALA A 201 -25.17 -20.82 -3.28
N GLU A 202 -24.35 -21.22 -4.26
CA GLU A 202 -23.02 -21.78 -4.01
C GLU A 202 -22.10 -20.77 -3.30
N ILE A 203 -22.03 -19.53 -3.79
CA ILE A 203 -21.26 -18.44 -3.15
C ILE A 203 -21.73 -18.23 -1.71
N ASN A 204 -23.04 -18.17 -1.47
CA ASN A 204 -23.57 -18.01 -0.12
C ASN A 204 -23.11 -19.12 0.82
N ASN A 205 -23.18 -20.38 0.36
CA ASN A 205 -22.72 -21.52 1.15
C ASN A 205 -21.21 -21.47 1.43
N LEU A 206 -20.40 -21.03 0.46
CA LEU A 206 -18.96 -20.85 0.66
C LEU A 206 -18.65 -19.70 1.61
N LEU A 207 -19.36 -18.57 1.51
CA LEU A 207 -19.24 -17.46 2.45
C LEU A 207 -19.58 -17.93 3.87
N LEU A 208 -20.72 -18.59 4.08
CA LEU A 208 -21.10 -19.16 5.38
C LEU A 208 -20.06 -20.15 5.92
N LYS A 209 -19.44 -20.95 5.04
CA LYS A 209 -18.40 -21.90 5.41
C LYS A 209 -17.08 -21.21 5.77
N ASN A 210 -16.72 -20.15 5.08
CA ASN A 210 -15.40 -19.51 5.21
C ASN A 210 -15.39 -18.35 6.22
N PHE A 211 -16.54 -17.72 6.46
CA PHE A 211 -16.67 -16.58 7.36
C PHE A 211 -17.30 -17.01 8.68
N SER A 212 -16.42 -17.18 9.67
CA SER A 212 -16.76 -17.20 11.10
C SER A 212 -15.65 -16.48 11.84
N LEU A 213 -15.92 -15.94 13.03
CA LEU A 213 -14.90 -15.26 13.83
C LEU A 213 -13.65 -16.14 14.00
N ARG A 214 -13.86 -17.42 14.30
CA ARG A 214 -12.80 -18.40 14.47
C ARG A 214 -11.98 -18.60 13.20
N ARG A 215 -12.62 -18.79 12.04
CA ARG A 215 -11.89 -18.97 10.75
C ARG A 215 -11.13 -17.74 10.31
N VAL A 216 -11.71 -16.55 10.54
CA VAL A 216 -11.03 -15.29 10.24
C VAL A 216 -9.79 -15.13 11.12
N ILE A 217 -9.86 -15.52 12.39
CA ILE A 217 -8.68 -15.51 13.28
C ILE A 217 -7.66 -16.57 12.85
N GLU A 218 -8.10 -17.80 12.55
CA GLU A 218 -7.25 -18.89 12.05
C GLU A 218 -6.49 -18.52 10.75
N SER A 219 -7.04 -17.64 9.91
CA SER A 219 -6.36 -17.20 8.69
C SER A 219 -5.29 -16.16 8.92
N VAL A 220 -5.27 -15.51 10.10
CA VAL A 220 -4.33 -14.41 10.41
C VAL A 220 -3.28 -14.76 11.46
N THR A 221 -3.43 -15.86 12.19
CA THR A 221 -2.46 -16.27 13.23
C THR A 221 -1.99 -17.70 13.09
N ILE A 222 -0.73 -17.95 13.44
CA ILE A 222 -0.18 -19.31 13.59
C ILE A 222 -0.41 -19.89 14.99
N LEU A 223 -0.95 -19.10 15.90
CA LEU A 223 -1.16 -19.47 17.29
C LEU A 223 -2.43 -20.30 17.45
N ASP A 224 -2.62 -20.86 18.64
CA ASP A 224 -3.88 -21.48 19.01
C ASP A 224 -5.00 -20.44 19.07
N THR A 225 -5.92 -20.52 18.11
CA THR A 225 -7.06 -19.60 17.98
C THR A 225 -7.94 -19.54 19.21
N GLY A 226 -8.13 -20.67 19.90
CA GLY A 226 -8.94 -20.70 21.13
C GLY A 226 -8.31 -19.85 22.23
N LYS A 227 -6.99 -19.97 22.42
CA LYS A 227 -6.25 -19.12 23.37
C LYS A 227 -6.26 -17.66 22.98
N VAL A 228 -6.04 -17.35 21.71
CA VAL A 228 -6.05 -15.96 21.21
C VAL A 228 -7.41 -15.33 21.47
N ILE A 229 -8.51 -15.99 21.08
CA ILE A 229 -9.88 -15.50 21.34
C ILE A 229 -10.08 -15.22 22.84
N ASN A 230 -9.73 -16.16 23.71
CA ASN A 230 -9.92 -16.00 25.16
C ASN A 230 -9.10 -14.82 25.72
N HIS A 231 -7.88 -14.59 25.23
CA HIS A 231 -7.07 -13.46 25.67
C HIS A 231 -7.62 -12.12 25.17
N VAL A 232 -8.16 -12.07 23.95
CA VAL A 232 -8.84 -10.86 23.45
C VAL A 232 -10.12 -10.59 24.23
N GLU A 233 -10.88 -11.64 24.58
CA GLU A 233 -12.06 -11.52 25.44
C GLU A 233 -11.71 -10.92 26.82
N GLN A 234 -10.63 -11.41 27.45
CA GLN A 234 -10.15 -10.87 28.72
C GLN A 234 -9.73 -9.40 28.61
N PHE A 235 -9.06 -9.02 27.51
CA PHE A 235 -8.75 -7.63 27.21
C PHE A 235 -10.04 -6.78 27.12
N LEU A 236 -11.04 -7.23 26.36
CA LEU A 236 -12.31 -6.51 26.18
C LEU A 236 -13.03 -6.29 27.51
N LEU A 237 -13.17 -7.34 28.33
CA LEU A 237 -13.79 -7.25 29.65
C LEU A 237 -13.05 -6.28 30.57
N ARG A 238 -11.71 -6.30 30.53
CA ARG A 238 -10.89 -5.38 31.34
C ARG A 238 -11.04 -3.94 30.85
N TYR A 239 -11.04 -3.71 29.55
CA TYR A 239 -11.25 -2.39 28.97
C TYR A 239 -12.64 -1.83 29.30
N GLU A 240 -13.70 -2.62 29.09
CA GLU A 240 -15.08 -2.23 29.43
C GLU A 240 -15.20 -1.81 30.91
N HIS A 241 -14.54 -2.55 31.82
CA HIS A 241 -14.49 -2.22 33.24
C HIS A 241 -13.72 -0.92 33.54
N LEU A 242 -12.53 -0.72 32.95
CA LEU A 242 -11.70 0.47 33.17
C LEU A 242 -12.29 1.75 32.55
N ALA A 243 -12.96 1.60 31.41
CA ALA A 243 -13.57 2.70 30.69
C ALA A 243 -15.00 3.01 31.19
N GLY A 244 -15.67 2.06 31.85
CA GLY A 244 -17.05 2.20 32.30
C GLY A 244 -18.06 2.22 31.14
N VAL A 245 -17.75 1.53 30.04
CA VAL A 245 -18.56 1.49 28.82
C VAL A 245 -18.76 0.06 28.34
N THR A 246 -19.79 -0.16 27.54
CA THR A 246 -20.00 -1.42 26.81
C THR A 246 -19.61 -1.24 25.35
N VAL A 247 -18.76 -2.12 24.83
CA VAL A 247 -18.34 -2.10 23.42
C VAL A 247 -19.38 -2.83 22.56
N SER A 248 -19.77 -2.22 21.43
CA SER A 248 -20.75 -2.81 20.49
C SER A 248 -20.22 -4.10 19.86
N ASN A 249 -21.11 -4.97 19.38
CA ASN A 249 -20.74 -6.24 18.77
C ASN A 249 -19.86 -6.06 17.53
N GLU A 250 -20.17 -5.08 16.68
CA GLU A 250 -19.37 -4.68 15.52
C GLU A 250 -17.93 -4.38 15.91
N ARG A 251 -17.75 -3.52 16.92
CA ARG A 251 -16.43 -3.14 17.44
C ARG A 251 -15.72 -4.33 18.09
N LYS A 252 -16.44 -5.20 18.79
CA LYS A 252 -15.87 -6.45 19.36
C LYS A 252 -15.29 -7.32 18.25
N VAL A 253 -16.02 -7.55 17.17
CA VAL A 253 -15.53 -8.34 16.03
C VAL A 253 -14.30 -7.71 15.39
N ALA A 254 -14.33 -6.39 15.15
CA ALA A 254 -13.17 -5.67 14.63
C ALA A 254 -11.94 -5.81 15.54
N LEU A 255 -12.13 -5.69 16.87
CA LEU A 255 -11.06 -5.85 17.87
C LEU A 255 -10.53 -7.28 17.95
N TYR A 256 -11.40 -8.29 17.87
CA TYR A 256 -10.97 -9.70 17.82
C TYR A 256 -10.01 -9.96 16.67
N VAL A 257 -10.37 -9.50 15.46
CA VAL A 257 -9.51 -9.67 14.29
C VAL A 257 -8.24 -8.85 14.44
N HIS A 258 -8.35 -7.58 14.80
CA HIS A 258 -7.23 -6.67 14.88
C HIS A 258 -6.20 -7.08 15.95
N ILE A 259 -6.64 -7.43 17.15
CA ILE A 259 -5.76 -7.83 18.24
C ILE A 259 -5.13 -9.20 17.94
N SER A 260 -5.84 -10.10 17.26
CA SER A 260 -5.23 -11.36 16.79
C SER A 260 -4.07 -11.08 15.84
N CYS A 261 -4.24 -10.15 14.90
CA CYS A 261 -3.17 -9.73 13.99
C CYS A 261 -2.04 -9.00 14.72
N LEU A 262 -2.36 -8.15 15.71
CA LEU A 262 -1.38 -7.48 16.55
C LEU A 262 -0.48 -8.51 17.25
N ILE A 263 -1.06 -9.50 17.94
CA ILE A 263 -0.33 -10.52 18.67
C ILE A 263 0.61 -11.28 17.72
N GLU A 264 0.10 -11.69 16.55
CA GLU A 264 0.90 -12.34 15.50
C GLU A 264 2.10 -11.48 15.07
N ARG A 265 1.87 -10.19 14.77
CA ARG A 265 2.93 -9.26 14.37
C ARG A 265 3.99 -9.10 15.45
N LEU A 266 3.59 -8.97 16.71
CA LEU A 266 4.51 -8.76 17.83
C LEU A 266 5.40 -9.99 18.06
N ILE A 267 4.85 -11.20 17.98
CA ILE A 267 5.61 -12.45 18.12
C ILE A 267 6.62 -12.62 16.97
N ARG A 268 6.29 -12.13 15.77
CA ARG A 268 7.18 -12.12 14.61
C ARG A 268 8.18 -10.96 14.58
N HIS A 269 8.22 -10.13 15.62
CA HIS A 269 9.02 -8.90 15.68
C HIS A 269 8.73 -7.90 14.53
N ALA A 270 7.50 -7.88 14.04
CA ALA A 270 7.00 -7.01 12.97
C ALA A 270 5.93 -6.01 13.47
N GLY A 271 6.08 -5.52 14.71
CA GLY A 271 5.15 -4.57 15.31
C GLY A 271 5.16 -3.20 14.60
N ILE A 272 4.00 -2.55 14.53
CA ILE A 272 3.89 -1.23 13.91
C ILE A 272 4.40 -0.16 14.88
N THR A 273 5.37 0.64 14.43
CA THR A 273 6.01 1.68 15.24
C THR A 273 5.60 3.09 14.84
N THR A 274 5.00 3.25 13.67
CA THR A 274 4.58 4.54 13.12
C THR A 274 3.07 4.72 13.20
N TRP A 275 2.64 5.85 13.76
CA TRP A 275 1.24 6.28 13.85
C TRP A 275 1.05 7.60 13.12
N SER A 276 0.08 7.66 12.21
CA SER A 276 -0.28 8.88 11.46
C SER A 276 -1.68 9.40 11.80
N GLY A 277 -2.38 8.78 12.75
CA GLY A 277 -3.74 9.17 13.14
C GLY A 277 -3.78 10.29 14.17
N GLN A 278 -5.00 10.64 14.59
CA GLN A 278 -5.26 11.67 15.58
C GLN A 278 -4.58 11.35 16.93
N GLN A 279 -4.21 12.38 17.69
CA GLN A 279 -3.65 12.19 19.04
C GLN A 279 -4.71 11.58 19.96
N CYS A 280 -4.43 10.36 20.45
CA CYS A 280 -5.23 9.74 21.49
C CYS A 280 -4.93 10.41 22.83
N PRO A 281 -5.96 10.78 23.64
CA PRO A 281 -5.73 11.34 24.97
C PRO A 281 -4.89 10.40 25.85
N GLU A 282 -3.91 10.93 26.58
CA GLU A 282 -3.00 10.10 27.41
C GLU A 282 -3.77 9.24 28.43
N HIS A 283 -4.91 9.72 28.93
CA HIS A 283 -5.76 8.95 29.83
C HIS A 283 -6.33 7.68 29.16
N GLU A 284 -6.76 7.76 27.90
CA GLU A 284 -7.25 6.61 27.13
C GLU A 284 -6.11 5.63 26.82
N LEU A 285 -4.95 6.15 26.44
CA LEU A 285 -3.76 5.33 26.22
C LEU A 285 -3.37 4.55 27.47
N ASN A 286 -3.43 5.16 28.66
CA ASN A 286 -3.13 4.48 29.91
C ASN A 286 -4.14 3.38 30.24
N ARG A 287 -5.43 3.61 30.00
CA ARG A 287 -6.48 2.58 30.14
C ARG A 287 -6.23 1.40 29.20
N LEU A 288 -5.88 1.67 27.95
CA LEU A 288 -5.54 0.63 26.98
C LEU A 288 -4.28 -0.15 27.38
N ARG A 289 -3.21 0.53 27.82
CA ARG A 289 -1.99 -0.11 28.35
C ARG A 289 -2.32 -1.08 29.49
N GLU A 290 -3.18 -0.64 30.43
CA GLU A 290 -3.58 -1.48 31.55
C GLU A 290 -4.41 -2.68 31.09
N ALA A 291 -5.38 -2.48 30.18
CA ALA A 291 -6.18 -3.58 29.63
C ALA A 291 -5.33 -4.62 28.89
N PHE A 292 -4.27 -4.18 28.19
CA PHE A 292 -3.37 -5.05 27.45
C PHE A 292 -2.32 -5.78 28.30
N SER A 293 -2.18 -5.44 29.58
CA SER A 293 -1.18 -6.06 30.48
C SER A 293 -1.24 -7.59 30.49
N VAL A 294 -2.43 -8.17 30.37
CA VAL A 294 -2.65 -9.63 30.29
C VAL A 294 -2.03 -10.22 29.02
N ILE A 295 -2.24 -9.57 27.88
CA ILE A 295 -1.70 -10.00 26.59
C ILE A 295 -0.18 -9.81 26.57
N GLU A 296 0.34 -8.68 27.06
CA GLU A 296 1.79 -8.45 27.17
C GLU A 296 2.48 -9.53 28.00
N SER A 297 1.88 -9.90 29.13
CA SER A 297 2.40 -10.95 30.01
C SER A 297 2.35 -12.33 29.35
N ASN A 298 1.19 -12.71 28.80
CA ASN A 298 0.98 -14.06 28.26
C ASN A 298 1.84 -14.36 27.03
N TYR A 299 2.14 -13.35 26.21
CA TYR A 299 2.95 -13.49 25.01
C TYR A 299 4.38 -12.96 25.15
N SER A 300 4.74 -12.38 26.31
CA SER A 300 6.05 -11.76 26.55
C SER A 300 6.41 -10.69 25.51
N VAL A 301 5.42 -9.86 25.14
CA VAL A 301 5.56 -8.78 24.16
C VAL A 301 5.29 -7.43 24.80
N LYS A 302 5.70 -6.36 24.12
CA LYS A 302 5.33 -4.98 24.46
C LYS A 302 4.56 -4.36 23.33
N ILE A 303 3.43 -3.73 23.64
CA ILE A 303 2.58 -3.12 22.62
C ILE A 303 3.06 -1.69 22.35
N PRO A 304 3.47 -1.38 21.11
CA PRO A 304 3.86 -0.03 20.73
C PRO A 304 2.70 0.96 20.90
N THR A 305 3.02 2.22 21.21
CA THR A 305 1.99 3.27 21.36
C THR A 305 1.21 3.49 20.06
N ALA A 306 1.83 3.26 18.90
CA ALA A 306 1.15 3.34 17.61
C ALA A 306 -0.02 2.34 17.49
N GLU A 307 0.16 1.11 17.97
CA GLU A 307 -0.88 0.08 17.97
C GLU A 307 -2.03 0.42 18.91
N LEU A 308 -1.74 1.07 20.06
CA LEU A 308 -2.77 1.58 20.96
C LEU A 308 -3.64 2.65 20.28
N GLY A 309 -3.04 3.48 19.42
CA GLY A 309 -3.77 4.44 18.58
C GLY A 309 -4.78 3.76 17.65
N TYR A 310 -4.39 2.68 16.97
CA TYR A 310 -5.30 1.93 16.10
C TYR A 310 -6.46 1.29 16.89
N ILE A 311 -6.18 0.74 18.07
CA ILE A 311 -7.21 0.16 18.94
C ILE A 311 -8.18 1.24 19.40
N HIS A 312 -7.68 2.41 19.82
CA HIS A 312 -8.52 3.54 20.18
C HIS A 312 -9.43 3.94 19.03
N ASN A 313 -8.89 4.07 17.81
CA ASN A 313 -9.68 4.39 16.62
C ASN A 313 -10.80 3.37 16.38
N ILE A 314 -10.54 2.06 16.49
CA ILE A 314 -11.59 1.03 16.34
C ILE A 314 -12.68 1.18 17.41
N LEU A 315 -12.29 1.58 18.63
CA LEU A 315 -13.23 1.80 19.73
C LEU A 315 -14.07 3.07 19.58
N THR A 316 -13.58 4.09 18.86
CA THR A 316 -14.22 5.41 18.77
C THR A 316 -14.84 5.75 17.43
N PHE A 317 -14.38 5.17 16.31
CA PHE A 317 -14.97 5.45 14.99
C PHE A 317 -16.43 4.97 14.91
N GLU A 318 -17.24 5.74 14.19
CA GLU A 318 -18.63 5.43 13.88
C GLU A 318 -18.68 4.36 12.78
N THR A 319 -19.15 3.16 13.13
CA THR A 319 -19.68 2.21 12.15
C THR A 319 -21.16 2.52 12.03
N GLU A 320 -21.55 3.43 11.13
CA GLU A 320 -22.97 3.76 11.00
C GLU A 320 -23.76 2.68 10.27
N PHE A 321 -24.90 2.39 10.89
CA PHE A 321 -26.02 1.59 10.44
C PHE A 321 -26.49 1.98 9.02
N ILE A 322 -26.85 0.98 8.23
CA ILE A 322 -27.71 1.17 7.06
C ILE A 322 -29.09 1.59 7.58
N GLU A 323 -29.48 2.85 7.39
CA GLU A 323 -30.89 3.23 7.45
C GLU A 323 -31.63 2.39 6.40
N GLN A 324 -32.49 1.48 6.86
CA GLN A 324 -33.51 0.91 6.00
C GLN A 324 -34.41 2.07 5.56
N ASP A 325 -34.52 2.28 4.25
CA ASP A 325 -35.54 3.11 3.62
C ASP A 325 -36.93 2.72 4.15
N GLN A 326 -37.35 3.38 5.22
CA GLN A 326 -38.76 3.66 5.48
C GLN A 326 -39.04 5.02 4.88
N GLN A 327 -39.49 5.06 3.62
CA GLN A 327 -40.63 5.88 3.20
C GLN A 327 -40.96 5.69 1.71
N PHE A 328 -42.14 5.07 1.51
CA PHE A 328 -43.07 5.10 0.37
C PHE A 328 -42.67 4.59 -1.01
#